data_AF-A0A146LUC5-F1
#
_entry.id   AF-A0A146LUC5-F1
#
_cell.length_a   1.000
_cell.length_b   1.000
_cell.length_c   1.000
_cell.angle_alpha   90.00
_cell.angle_beta   90.00
_cell.angle_gamma   90.00
#
_symmetry.space_group_name_H-M   'P 1'
#
loop_
_entity.id
_entity.type
_entity.pdbx_description
1 polymer ?
#
loop_
_entity_poly.entity_id
_entity_poly.type
_entity_poly.pdbx_seq_one_letter_code
_entity_poly.pdbx_strand_id
1 'polypeptide(L)'
;MKLLLRTLGGLLLIAVATKGFDLTNFDQLEAAKKSADKRIVIRDLFVPSGKQLDLTNLQEGTVIEFTGRVTFGFAEWDGFMVVIKGKNIRVLGKPGHLIDVEGHRWWDGLGGKGGKRKPRFMQVTLEDSLVSGLNIKNT
;
A
#
# COMPACT_ATOMS: atom_id res chain seq x y z
N MET A 1 49.82 -15.73 13.97
CA MET A 1 49.64 -14.53 14.81
C MET A 1 48.15 -14.38 15.09
N LYS A 2 47.69 -14.76 16.29
CA LYS A 2 46.27 -14.69 16.69
C LYS A 2 45.93 -13.23 17.01
N LEU A 3 45.06 -12.60 16.22
CA LEU A 3 44.55 -11.27 16.52
C LEU A 3 43.41 -11.40 17.55
N LEU A 4 43.70 -11.02 18.78
CA LEU A 4 42.73 -10.87 19.87
C LEU A 4 41.82 -9.67 19.56
N LEU A 5 40.57 -9.93 19.17
CA LEU A 5 39.56 -8.90 19.05
C LEU A 5 38.97 -8.63 20.45
N ARG A 6 39.35 -7.50 21.06
CA ARG A 6 38.73 -7.00 22.28
C ARG A 6 37.38 -6.38 21.93
N THR A 7 36.31 -6.95 22.45
CA THR A 7 34.95 -6.43 22.36
C THR A 7 34.80 -5.19 23.25
N LEU A 8 34.59 -4.02 22.65
CA LEU A 8 33.86 -2.93 23.29
C LEU A 8 32.40 -3.03 22.83
N GLY A 9 31.50 -3.06 23.80
CA GLY A 9 30.05 -3.23 23.61
C GLY A 9 29.40 -2.06 22.87
N GLY A 10 29.48 -2.08 21.55
CA GLY A 10 28.53 -1.39 20.69
C GLY A 10 27.38 -2.35 20.39
N LEU A 11 26.16 -1.98 20.78
CA LEU A 11 24.94 -2.62 20.28
C LEU A 11 24.91 -2.40 18.76
N LEU A 12 25.48 -3.34 18.00
CA LEU A 12 25.37 -3.36 16.56
C LEU A 12 23.90 -3.65 16.25
N LEU A 13 23.11 -2.60 16.01
CA LEU A 13 21.80 -2.71 15.38
C LEU A 13 22.03 -3.25 13.97
N ILE A 14 22.08 -4.57 13.84
CA ILE A 14 21.97 -5.23 12.55
C ILE A 14 20.53 -4.96 12.10
N ALA A 15 20.33 -3.89 11.33
CA ALA A 15 19.12 -3.71 10.56
C ALA A 15 19.10 -4.85 9.54
N VAL A 16 18.47 -5.97 9.90
CA VAL A 16 18.10 -6.99 8.93
C VAL A 16 17.16 -6.28 7.97
N ALA A 17 17.65 -5.98 6.77
CA ALA A 17 16.81 -5.58 5.66
C ALA A 17 15.83 -6.73 5.45
N THR A 18 14.61 -6.57 5.96
CA THR A 18 13.58 -7.59 5.80
C THR A 18 13.29 -7.65 4.32
N LYS A 19 13.53 -8.83 3.73
CA LYS A 19 13.15 -9.08 2.34
C LYS A 19 11.66 -8.72 2.19
N GLY A 20 11.34 -8.05 1.10
CA GLY A 20 9.99 -7.65 0.72
C GLY A 20 9.97 -7.36 -0.77
N PHE A 21 8.82 -7.55 -1.40
CA PHE A 21 8.60 -7.11 -2.78
C PHE A 21 8.29 -5.61 -2.77
N ASP A 22 9.20 -4.77 -3.27
CA ASP A 22 8.95 -3.34 -3.46
C ASP A 22 8.07 -3.11 -4.70
N LEU A 23 6.79 -2.82 -4.48
CA LEU A 23 5.85 -2.38 -5.49
C LEU A 23 5.96 -0.86 -5.67
N THR A 24 6.81 -0.46 -6.63
CA THR A 24 7.12 0.95 -6.94
C THR A 24 6.57 1.40 -8.30
N ASN A 25 6.19 0.44 -9.15
CA ASN A 25 5.53 0.68 -10.43
C ASN A 25 4.28 -0.20 -10.53
N PHE A 26 3.16 0.36 -11.03
CA PHE A 26 1.88 -0.32 -11.10
C PHE A 26 1.92 -1.63 -11.91
N ASP A 27 2.78 -1.72 -12.93
CA ASP A 27 2.92 -2.93 -13.76
C ASP A 27 3.49 -4.13 -12.96
N GLN A 28 4.07 -3.88 -11.79
CA GLN A 28 4.59 -4.91 -10.90
C GLN A 28 3.50 -5.52 -10.00
N LEU A 29 2.26 -5.00 -10.01
CA LEU A 29 1.20 -5.42 -9.08
C LEU A 29 0.94 -6.94 -9.12
N GLU A 30 0.83 -7.52 -10.31
CA GLU A 30 0.59 -8.96 -10.46
C GLU A 30 1.79 -9.81 -10.01
N ALA A 31 3.02 -9.31 -10.19
CA ALA A 31 4.21 -9.97 -9.69
C ALA A 31 4.30 -9.88 -8.15
N ALA A 32 3.93 -8.74 -7.57
CA ALA A 32 3.88 -8.55 -6.12
C ALA A 32 2.91 -9.52 -5.44
N LYS A 33 1.70 -9.68 -6.00
CA LYS A 33 0.67 -10.61 -5.50
C LYS A 33 1.13 -12.07 -5.49
N LYS A 34 2.00 -12.46 -6.44
CA LYS A 34 2.52 -13.81 -6.61
C LYS A 34 3.89 -14.03 -5.96
N SER A 35 4.47 -13.00 -5.37
CA SER A 35 5.78 -13.07 -4.72
C SER A 35 5.80 -14.16 -3.66
N ALA A 36 6.87 -14.97 -3.64
CA ALA A 36 7.12 -15.91 -2.54
C ALA A 36 7.39 -15.17 -1.22
N ASP A 37 7.81 -13.91 -1.32
CA ASP A 37 7.88 -12.99 -0.20
C ASP A 37 6.48 -12.46 0.11
N LYS A 38 5.94 -12.87 1.26
CA LYS A 38 4.63 -12.44 1.76
C LYS A 38 4.63 -11.01 2.31
N ARG A 39 5.69 -10.23 2.11
CA ARG A 39 5.74 -8.82 2.45
C ARG A 39 5.78 -7.98 1.18
N ILE A 40 4.75 -7.17 0.96
CA ILE A 40 4.63 -6.23 -0.16
C ILE A 40 4.78 -4.81 0.38
N VAL A 41 5.80 -4.10 -0.08
CA VAL A 41 6.04 -2.69 0.27
C VAL A 41 5.56 -1.83 -0.89
N ILE A 42 4.45 -1.13 -0.70
CA ILE A 42 3.91 -0.19 -1.68
C ILE A 42 4.53 1.17 -1.41
N ARG A 43 5.36 1.63 -2.34
CA ARG A 43 6.21 2.82 -2.16
C ARG A 43 6.07 3.75 -3.34
N ASP A 44 5.71 5.01 -3.05
CA ASP A 44 5.67 6.09 -4.05
C ASP A 44 4.90 5.72 -5.32
N LEU A 45 3.88 4.87 -5.16
CA LEU A 45 3.18 4.24 -6.27
C LEU A 45 2.20 5.24 -6.90
N PHE A 46 2.29 5.41 -8.21
CA PHE A 46 1.25 6.02 -9.02
C PHE A 46 0.35 4.95 -9.64
N VAL A 47 -0.94 4.94 -9.29
CA VAL A 47 -1.96 4.08 -9.89
C VAL A 47 -2.53 4.79 -11.12
N PRO A 48 -2.47 4.21 -12.34
CA PRO A 48 -2.96 4.87 -13.55
C PRO A 48 -4.45 5.23 -13.52
N SER A 49 -4.83 6.22 -14.32
CA SER A 49 -6.22 6.67 -14.46
C SER A 49 -7.19 5.53 -14.78
N GLY A 50 -8.29 5.45 -14.03
CA GLY A 50 -9.33 4.44 -14.25
C GLY A 50 -8.89 3.00 -13.93
N LYS A 51 -7.73 2.81 -13.29
CA LYS A 51 -7.27 1.52 -12.78
C LYS A 51 -7.51 1.41 -11.28
N GLN A 52 -7.59 0.17 -10.83
CA GLN A 52 -7.74 -0.20 -9.43
C GLN A 52 -6.42 -0.77 -8.91
N LEU A 53 -6.01 -0.35 -7.72
CA LEU A 53 -5.03 -1.08 -6.93
C LEU A 53 -5.72 -2.30 -6.32
N ASP A 54 -5.71 -3.39 -7.08
CA ASP A 54 -6.33 -4.66 -6.72
C ASP A 54 -5.36 -5.54 -5.90
N LEU A 55 -5.55 -5.53 -4.58
CA LEU A 55 -4.83 -6.32 -3.59
C LEU A 55 -5.69 -7.50 -3.10
N THR A 56 -6.44 -8.12 -4.01
CA THR A 56 -7.13 -9.39 -3.77
C THR A 56 -6.25 -10.59 -4.13
N ASN A 57 -6.69 -11.79 -3.76
CA ASN A 57 -6.01 -13.06 -4.09
C ASN A 57 -4.54 -13.12 -3.61
N LEU A 58 -4.25 -12.44 -2.52
CA LEU A 58 -2.96 -12.51 -1.83
C LEU A 58 -2.84 -13.82 -1.06
N GLN A 59 -1.61 -14.29 -0.89
CA GLN A 59 -1.34 -15.44 -0.03
C GLN A 59 -1.74 -15.10 1.42
N GLU A 60 -2.32 -16.07 2.13
CA GLU A 60 -2.61 -15.90 3.56
C GLU A 60 -1.35 -15.58 4.36
N GLY A 61 -1.44 -14.63 5.30
CA GLY A 61 -0.31 -14.13 6.08
C GLY A 61 0.42 -12.96 5.42
N THR A 62 -0.06 -12.44 4.29
CA THR A 62 0.60 -11.33 3.59
C THR A 62 0.58 -10.05 4.41
N VAL A 63 1.72 -9.37 4.46
CA VAL A 63 1.90 -8.04 5.06
C VAL A 63 2.04 -7.01 3.93
N ILE A 64 1.15 -6.02 3.91
CA ILE A 64 1.16 -4.89 2.99
C ILE A 64 1.62 -3.65 3.78
N GLU A 65 2.64 -2.97 3.30
CA GLU A 65 3.17 -1.76 3.93
C GLU A 65 3.09 -0.59 2.97
N PHE A 66 2.32 0.44 3.32
CA PHE A 66 2.31 1.71 2.60
C PHE A 66 3.44 2.62 3.10
N THR A 67 4.25 3.12 2.18
CA THR A 67 5.38 4.02 2.42
C THR A 67 5.40 5.14 1.38
N GLY A 68 6.01 6.28 1.70
CA GLY A 68 6.05 7.40 0.77
C GLY A 68 4.66 7.93 0.41
N ARG A 69 4.46 8.39 -0.82
CA ARG A 69 3.17 8.94 -1.29
C ARG A 69 2.54 8.11 -2.40
N VAL A 70 1.40 7.48 -2.12
CA VAL A 70 0.59 6.79 -3.15
C VAL A 70 -0.44 7.75 -3.74
N THR A 71 -0.53 7.80 -5.07
CA THR A 71 -1.45 8.68 -5.81
C THR A 71 -2.17 7.94 -6.94
N PHE A 72 -3.22 8.57 -7.49
CA PHE A 72 -4.09 7.97 -8.51
C PHE A 72 -4.24 8.90 -9.70
N GLY A 73 -4.31 8.36 -10.92
CA GLY A 73 -4.65 9.12 -12.11
C GLY A 73 -6.12 9.55 -12.12
N PHE A 74 -6.41 10.70 -12.75
CA PHE A 74 -7.78 11.21 -12.89
C PHE A 74 -8.53 10.51 -14.02
N ALA A 75 -9.75 10.06 -13.73
CA ALA A 75 -10.74 9.58 -14.68
C ALA A 75 -12.13 9.68 -14.03
N GLU A 76 -13.18 9.92 -14.83
CA GLU A 76 -14.56 9.82 -14.34
C GLU A 76 -15.07 8.39 -14.49
N TRP A 77 -15.13 7.65 -13.37
CA TRP A 77 -15.50 6.24 -13.36
C TRP A 77 -16.17 5.83 -12.04
N ASP A 78 -16.90 4.73 -12.10
CA ASP A 78 -17.49 4.07 -10.93
C ASP A 78 -16.61 2.88 -10.51
N GLY A 79 -16.60 2.58 -9.22
CA GLY A 79 -15.84 1.46 -8.67
C GLY A 79 -15.15 1.85 -7.38
N PHE A 80 -14.09 1.11 -7.05
CA PHE A 80 -13.19 1.40 -5.93
C PHE A 80 -11.78 1.61 -6.46
N MET A 81 -11.08 2.63 -5.97
CA MET A 81 -9.69 2.86 -6.34
C MET A 81 -8.74 1.82 -5.73
N VAL A 82 -9.03 1.35 -4.52
CA VAL A 82 -8.29 0.29 -3.83
C VAL A 82 -9.26 -0.82 -3.40
N VAL A 83 -8.90 -2.07 -3.65
CA VAL A 83 -9.63 -3.24 -3.13
C VAL A 83 -8.66 -4.14 -2.40
N ILE A 84 -8.96 -4.47 -1.15
CA ILE A 84 -8.17 -5.38 -0.32
C ILE A 84 -9.08 -6.52 0.13
N LYS A 85 -8.72 -7.76 -0.21
CA LYS A 85 -9.47 -8.95 0.21
C LYS A 85 -8.54 -10.11 0.55
N GLY A 86 -8.79 -10.77 1.67
CA GLY A 86 -8.03 -11.95 2.08
C GLY A 86 -8.24 -12.32 3.54
N LYS A 87 -7.52 -13.36 3.97
CA LYS A 87 -7.46 -13.85 5.35
C LYS A 87 -6.07 -13.64 5.91
N ASN A 88 -5.98 -13.31 7.20
CA ASN A 88 -4.72 -13.09 7.91
C ASN A 88 -3.79 -12.10 7.18
N ILE A 89 -4.36 -10.99 6.71
CA ILE A 89 -3.64 -9.93 6.02
C ILE A 89 -3.30 -8.82 7.02
N ARG A 90 -2.09 -8.28 6.96
CA ARG A 90 -1.70 -7.10 7.75
C ARG A 90 -1.47 -5.92 6.83
N VAL A 91 -2.30 -4.89 6.91
CA VAL A 91 -2.17 -3.66 6.13
C VAL A 91 -1.69 -2.55 7.05
N LEU A 92 -0.50 -2.02 6.78
CA LEU A 92 0.22 -1.11 7.68
C LEU A 92 0.61 0.18 6.95
N GLY A 93 0.30 1.32 7.55
CA GLY A 93 0.91 2.59 7.18
C GLY A 93 2.20 2.82 7.97
N LYS A 94 3.33 3.06 7.27
CA LYS A 94 4.61 3.39 7.94
C LYS A 94 4.68 4.88 8.29
N PRO A 95 5.54 5.29 9.24
CA PRO A 95 5.72 6.70 9.57
C PRO A 95 5.99 7.56 8.34
N GLY A 96 5.27 8.67 8.20
CA GLY A 96 5.41 9.60 7.08
C GLY A 96 4.72 9.19 5.77
N HIS A 97 4.12 8.00 5.67
CA HIS A 97 3.37 7.63 4.46
C HIS A 97 2.09 8.48 4.29
N LEU A 98 1.63 8.57 3.05
CA LEU A 98 0.38 9.23 2.69
C LEU A 98 -0.25 8.53 1.47
N ILE A 99 -1.52 8.17 1.59
CA ILE A 99 -2.35 7.81 0.44
C ILE A 99 -3.15 9.08 0.07
N ASP A 100 -2.71 9.79 -0.97
CA ASP A 100 -3.36 11.00 -1.45
C ASP A 100 -4.13 10.70 -2.73
N VAL A 101 -5.46 10.67 -2.62
CA VAL A 101 -6.35 10.37 -3.74
C VAL A 101 -6.47 11.57 -4.70
N GLU A 102 -6.08 12.76 -4.25
CA GLU A 102 -6.19 14.01 -5.01
C GLU A 102 -7.63 14.23 -5.53
N GLY A 103 -8.61 13.98 -4.66
CA GLY A 103 -10.05 14.03 -4.92
C GLY A 103 -10.59 15.39 -5.35
N HIS A 104 -9.83 16.47 -5.12
CA HIS A 104 -10.14 17.82 -5.62
C HIS A 104 -10.36 17.88 -7.14
N ARG A 105 -9.84 16.90 -7.89
CA ARG A 105 -10.08 16.76 -9.34
C ARG A 105 -11.52 16.34 -9.67
N TRP A 106 -12.20 15.65 -8.74
CA TRP A 106 -13.61 15.22 -8.85
C TRP A 106 -14.59 16.11 -8.11
N TRP A 107 -14.17 16.79 -7.03
CA TRP A 107 -15.07 17.60 -6.22
C TRP A 107 -15.76 18.69 -7.05
N ASP A 108 -17.09 18.64 -7.07
CA ASP A 108 -17.98 19.54 -7.82
C ASP A 108 -19.11 20.09 -6.93
N GLY A 109 -19.02 19.87 -5.62
CA GLY A 109 -20.04 20.24 -4.64
C GLY A 109 -21.27 19.32 -4.59
N LEU A 110 -21.37 18.31 -5.46
CA LEU A 110 -22.55 17.43 -5.58
C LEU A 110 -22.34 16.04 -4.95
N GLY A 111 -21.12 15.73 -4.53
CA GLY A 111 -20.77 14.45 -3.90
C GLY A 111 -21.18 13.28 -4.79
N GLY A 112 -21.70 12.20 -4.18
CA GLY A 112 -22.17 11.02 -4.91
C GLY A 112 -23.59 11.14 -5.48
N LYS A 113 -24.27 12.29 -5.36
CA LYS A 113 -25.68 12.47 -5.77
C LYS A 113 -25.86 13.06 -7.17
N GLY A 114 -24.76 13.42 -7.85
CA GLY A 114 -24.80 14.00 -9.18
C GLY A 114 -23.43 14.54 -9.61
N GLY A 115 -23.41 15.16 -10.79
CA GLY A 115 -22.21 15.75 -11.38
C GLY A 115 -21.25 14.70 -11.95
N LYS A 116 -19.95 14.90 -11.74
CA LYS A 116 -18.90 13.98 -12.22
C LYS A 116 -19.08 12.58 -11.64
N ARG A 117 -18.72 11.54 -12.40
CA ARG A 117 -18.61 10.18 -11.84
C ARG A 117 -17.38 10.09 -10.95
N LYS A 118 -17.58 9.71 -9.69
CA LYS A 118 -16.53 9.72 -8.64
C LYS A 118 -16.32 8.29 -8.14
N PRO A 119 -15.14 7.69 -8.35
CA PRO A 119 -14.87 6.37 -7.81
C PRO A 119 -14.86 6.45 -6.28
N ARG A 120 -15.31 5.40 -5.60
CA ARG A 120 -15.14 5.29 -4.15
C ARG A 120 -13.67 5.02 -3.86
N PHE A 121 -13.19 5.46 -2.70
CA PHE A 121 -11.78 5.30 -2.37
C PHE A 121 -11.37 3.83 -2.17
N MET A 122 -11.90 3.15 -1.15
CA MET A 122 -11.39 1.86 -0.74
C MET A 122 -12.49 0.89 -0.33
N GLN A 123 -12.36 -0.37 -0.75
CA GLN A 123 -13.13 -1.50 -0.26
C GLN A 123 -12.20 -2.47 0.47
N VAL A 124 -12.57 -2.86 1.69
CA VAL A 124 -11.80 -3.81 2.51
C VAL A 124 -12.72 -4.95 2.92
N THR A 125 -12.32 -6.19 2.63
CA THR A 125 -13.07 -7.41 2.98
C THR A 125 -12.09 -8.43 3.52
N LEU A 126 -11.90 -8.42 4.84
CA LEU A 126 -10.84 -9.15 5.51
C LEU A 126 -11.37 -10.06 6.63
N GLU A 127 -10.70 -11.21 6.82
CA GLU A 127 -10.93 -12.17 7.90
C GLU A 127 -9.64 -12.34 8.72
N ASP A 128 -9.73 -12.39 10.05
CA ASP A 128 -8.58 -12.57 10.97
C ASP A 128 -7.38 -11.65 10.68
N SER A 129 -7.66 -10.40 10.30
CA SER A 129 -6.69 -9.48 9.72
C SER A 129 -6.54 -8.20 10.53
N LEU A 130 -5.52 -7.41 10.21
CA LEU A 130 -5.26 -6.12 10.84
C LEU A 130 -5.08 -5.03 9.78
N VAL A 131 -5.76 -3.90 9.96
CA VAL A 131 -5.47 -2.65 9.24
C VAL A 131 -5.10 -1.61 10.27
N SER A 132 -3.95 -0.96 10.13
CA SER A 132 -3.47 0.00 11.13
C SER A 132 -2.60 1.10 10.54
N GLY A 133 -2.76 2.30 11.08
CA GLY A 133 -1.85 3.43 10.84
C GLY A 133 -1.93 4.05 9.45
N LEU A 134 -2.99 3.81 8.67
CA LEU A 134 -3.16 4.44 7.35
C LEU A 134 -3.44 5.94 7.48
N ASN A 135 -2.75 6.75 6.68
CA ASN A 135 -2.92 8.19 6.56
C ASN A 135 -3.46 8.47 5.15
N ILE A 136 -4.71 8.95 5.08
CA ILE A 136 -5.47 9.09 3.84
C ILE A 136 -5.89 10.55 3.70
N LYS A 137 -5.76 11.09 2.49
CA LYS A 137 -6.11 12.49 2.19
C LYS A 137 -6.86 12.61 0.87
N ASN A 138 -7.77 13.59 0.83
CA ASN A 138 -8.49 14.04 -0.35
C ASN A 138 -9.28 12.94 -1.08
N THR A 139 -10.13 12.20 -0.37
CA THR A 139 -11.03 11.21 -1.02
C THR A 139 -12.19 11.85 -1.77
#